data_AF-A0A124FMR2-F1
#
_entry.id   AF-A0A124FMR2-F1
#
_cell.length_a   1.000
_cell.length_b   1.000
_cell.length_c   1.000
_cell.angle_alpha   90.00
_cell.angle_beta   90.00
_cell.angle_gamma   90.00
#
_symmetry.space_group_name_H-M   'P 1'
#
loop_
_entity.id
_entity.type
_entity.pdbx_description
1 polymer ?
#
loop_
_entity_poly.entity_id
_entity_poly.type
_entity_poly.pdbx_seq_one_letter_code
_entity_poly.pdbx_strand_id
1 'polypeptide(L)'
;MVFGQMDGFCRHAHRGLLISILLFGLVHGATIDVPMDCHSIGVSEPGNWINNSNNNASSCIIIADNLSQSSHGGEMYHDIISYKGGRADGYVIPLGPANLVFVVGERGMIGCGAFDVAALDGFGYPAAKMKPTQGPSIANLEDLMMGEVKVANAAAVALGVEVGMSGKEALDHL
;
A
#
# COMPACT_ATOMS: atom_id res chain seq x y z
N MET A 1 -46.34 -0.94 27.50
CA MET A 1 -45.36 -0.97 28.61
C MET A 1 -44.61 -2.28 28.54
N VAL A 2 -43.32 -2.29 28.92
CA VAL A 2 -42.36 -3.41 28.88
C VAL A 2 -41.72 -3.60 27.49
N PHE A 3 -40.40 -3.66 27.28
CA PHE A 3 -39.15 -3.48 28.06
C PHE A 3 -38.08 -3.13 26.99
N GLY A 4 -37.08 -2.30 27.25
CA GLY A 4 -35.74 -2.76 27.66
C GLY A 4 -34.90 -3.18 26.44
N GLN A 5 -34.03 -2.36 25.86
CA GLN A 5 -32.66 -2.02 26.31
C GLN A 5 -31.66 -3.19 26.18
N MET A 6 -30.42 -2.80 25.83
CA MET A 6 -29.14 -3.48 26.06
C MET A 6 -28.68 -4.40 24.92
N ASP A 7 -27.61 -3.98 24.22
CA ASP A 7 -26.19 -4.32 24.47
C ASP A 7 -25.91 -5.69 23.83
N GLY A 8 -24.91 -5.91 22.99
CA GLY A 8 -23.54 -5.48 23.06
C GLY A 8 -22.69 -6.68 22.62
N PHE A 9 -21.51 -6.37 22.08
CA PHE A 9 -20.30 -7.18 22.19
C PHE A 9 -20.29 -8.65 21.72
N CYS A 10 -19.54 -8.82 20.62
CA CYS A 10 -18.33 -9.65 20.52
C CYS A 10 -18.37 -11.19 20.51
N ARG A 11 -17.39 -11.70 19.74
CA ARG A 11 -16.63 -12.97 19.91
C ARG A 11 -17.42 -14.24 19.56
N HIS A 12 -16.82 -15.35 19.14
CA HIS A 12 -15.52 -15.76 18.58
C HIS A 12 -15.73 -17.26 18.27
N ALA A 13 -14.86 -17.83 17.43
CA ALA A 13 -14.39 -19.21 17.56
C ALA A 13 -15.27 -20.42 17.14
N HIS A 14 -14.71 -21.15 16.16
CA HIS A 14 -14.35 -22.58 16.18
C HIS A 14 -15.40 -23.72 16.16
N ARG A 15 -15.18 -24.60 15.17
CA ARG A 15 -15.15 -26.08 15.21
C ARG A 15 -16.41 -26.85 15.68
N GLY A 16 -17.13 -27.38 14.67
CA GLY A 16 -17.28 -28.80 14.36
C GLY A 16 -17.99 -29.75 15.34
N LEU A 17 -18.98 -30.51 14.85
CA LEU A 17 -19.17 -31.92 15.22
C LEU A 17 -20.11 -32.67 14.25
N LEU A 18 -19.83 -33.96 14.09
CA LEU A 18 -20.53 -35.03 13.36
C LEU A 18 -21.97 -35.29 13.83
N ILE A 19 -22.80 -35.86 12.94
CA ILE A 19 -23.74 -36.98 13.21
C ILE A 19 -24.00 -37.75 11.89
N SER A 20 -23.81 -39.07 11.92
CA SER A 20 -24.15 -40.03 10.87
C SER A 20 -25.58 -40.58 11.06
N ILE A 21 -26.40 -40.64 10.01
CA ILE A 21 -27.53 -41.60 9.88
C ILE A 21 -27.64 -42.04 8.40
N LEU A 22 -27.72 -43.35 8.18
CA LEU A 22 -27.91 -44.04 6.90
C LEU A 22 -29.36 -43.97 6.38
N LEU A 23 -29.57 -43.83 5.06
CA LEU A 23 -30.31 -44.75 4.15
C LEU A 23 -30.80 -44.03 2.86
N PHE A 24 -30.65 -44.73 1.72
CA PHE A 24 -31.42 -44.65 0.46
C PHE A 24 -31.44 -43.36 -0.38
N GLY A 25 -30.86 -43.47 -1.58
CA GLY A 25 -31.65 -43.36 -2.81
C GLY A 25 -31.71 -42.01 -3.53
N LEU A 26 -31.45 -42.11 -4.83
CA LEU A 26 -31.81 -41.22 -5.92
C LEU A 26 -30.93 -39.98 -6.22
N VAL A 27 -30.49 -40.02 -7.47
CA VAL A 27 -29.79 -39.00 -8.25
C VAL A 27 -30.80 -37.97 -8.77
N HIS A 28 -30.35 -36.72 -8.87
CA HIS A 28 -30.92 -35.54 -9.56
C HIS A 28 -31.78 -34.58 -8.72
N GLY A 29 -31.22 -33.39 -8.50
CA GLY A 29 -31.93 -32.21 -8.04
C GLY A 29 -30.97 -31.04 -7.87
N ALA A 30 -30.76 -30.26 -8.94
CA ALA A 30 -30.05 -29.00 -8.88
C ALA A 30 -30.97 -27.92 -8.30
N THR A 31 -30.54 -27.23 -7.25
CA THR A 31 -31.01 -25.89 -6.89
C THR A 31 -29.85 -25.11 -6.29
N ILE A 32 -29.47 -24.05 -7.01
CA ILE A 32 -28.56 -23.00 -6.57
C ILE A 32 -29.43 -22.00 -5.82
N ASP A 33 -29.20 -21.82 -4.53
CA ASP A 33 -29.76 -20.71 -3.75
C ASP A 33 -28.61 -19.78 -3.34
N VAL A 34 -28.52 -18.65 -4.03
CA VAL A 34 -27.77 -17.46 -3.59
C VAL A 34 -28.79 -16.41 -3.16
N PRO A 35 -28.85 -16.01 -1.88
CA PRO A 35 -29.52 -14.78 -1.49
C PRO A 35 -28.55 -13.59 -1.63
N MET A 36 -28.71 -12.84 -2.71
CA MET A 36 -28.25 -11.44 -2.80
C MET A 36 -29.38 -10.55 -2.24
N ASP A 37 -29.17 -9.99 -1.05
CA ASP A 37 -29.93 -8.85 -0.55
C ASP A 37 -29.24 -7.56 -1.01
N CYS A 38 -29.77 -6.94 -2.07
CA CYS A 38 -29.41 -5.58 -2.47
C CYS A 38 -30.58 -4.65 -2.11
N HIS A 39 -30.48 -4.04 -0.92
CA HIS A 39 -31.36 -2.92 -0.56
C HIS A 39 -30.96 -1.67 -1.38
N SER A 40 -31.97 -1.06 -1.97
CA SER A 40 -31.91 0.00 -2.96
C SER A 40 -31.50 1.36 -2.37
N ILE A 41 -30.68 2.13 -3.11
CA ILE A 41 -30.74 3.59 -3.13
C ILE A 41 -30.46 4.03 -4.57
N GLY A 42 -31.45 4.64 -5.22
CA GLY A 42 -31.33 5.22 -6.56
C GLY A 42 -31.16 6.73 -6.52
N VAL A 43 -30.74 7.32 -7.65
CA VAL A 43 -31.20 8.63 -8.14
C VAL A 43 -30.88 8.83 -9.63
N SER A 44 -31.97 9.03 -10.38
CA SER A 44 -32.23 9.77 -11.64
C SER A 44 -31.14 10.16 -12.64
N GLU A 45 -31.45 9.89 -13.92
CA GLU A 45 -30.81 10.34 -15.17
C GLU A 45 -31.16 11.80 -15.57
N PRO A 46 -30.49 12.40 -16.58
CA PRO A 46 -31.08 12.33 -17.92
C PRO A 46 -30.08 12.15 -19.09
N GLY A 47 -30.38 11.18 -19.96
CA GLY A 47 -30.43 11.39 -21.41
C GLY A 47 -29.25 10.92 -22.29
N ASN A 48 -29.31 9.66 -22.75
CA ASN A 48 -29.45 9.24 -24.17
C ASN A 48 -28.84 7.84 -24.39
N TRP A 49 -29.66 6.80 -24.22
CA TRP A 49 -29.28 5.40 -24.49
C TRP A 49 -29.77 4.99 -25.88
N ILE A 50 -28.84 4.68 -26.78
CA ILE A 50 -29.13 3.78 -27.91
C ILE A 50 -28.65 2.39 -27.52
N ASN A 51 -29.60 1.52 -27.20
CA ASN A 51 -29.40 0.09 -26.99
C ASN A 51 -29.13 -0.59 -28.34
N ASN A 52 -28.06 -1.36 -28.44
CA ASN A 52 -28.08 -2.58 -29.24
C ASN A 52 -27.65 -3.76 -28.38
N SER A 53 -28.65 -4.54 -28.00
CA SER A 53 -28.53 -5.86 -27.42
C SER A 53 -27.75 -6.76 -28.36
N ASN A 54 -26.81 -7.55 -27.83
CA ASN A 54 -26.80 -9.02 -27.97
C ASN A 54 -25.48 -9.61 -27.43
N ASN A 55 -25.63 -10.23 -26.25
CA ASN A 55 -25.05 -11.51 -25.84
C ASN A 55 -23.54 -11.64 -25.53
N ASN A 56 -23.32 -11.93 -24.24
CA ASN A 56 -22.28 -12.81 -23.71
C ASN A 56 -20.82 -12.41 -23.95
N ALA A 57 -20.34 -11.48 -23.14
CA ALA A 57 -19.00 -11.53 -22.57
C ALA A 57 -18.97 -10.61 -21.36
N SER A 58 -18.41 -11.09 -20.25
CA SER A 58 -17.98 -10.24 -19.13
C SER A 58 -16.91 -9.26 -19.61
N SER A 59 -17.34 -8.14 -20.21
CA SER A 59 -16.48 -7.00 -20.48
C SER A 59 -16.46 -6.12 -19.23
N CYS A 60 -15.41 -6.27 -18.42
CA CYS A 60 -15.01 -5.19 -17.52
C CYS A 60 -14.72 -3.98 -18.41
N ILE A 61 -15.61 -2.99 -18.38
CA ILE A 61 -15.34 -1.67 -18.93
C ILE A 61 -14.17 -1.12 -18.11
N ILE A 62 -13.00 -1.04 -18.75
CA ILE A 62 -11.92 -0.17 -18.31
C ILE A 62 -12.48 1.25 -18.45
N ILE A 63 -12.93 1.83 -17.35
CA ILE A 63 -13.12 3.28 -17.31
C ILE A 63 -11.72 3.85 -17.48
N ALA A 64 -11.47 4.45 -18.64
CA ALA A 64 -10.29 5.26 -18.85
C ALA A 64 -10.31 6.37 -17.80
N ASP A 65 -9.35 6.33 -16.89
CA ASP A 65 -9.14 7.37 -15.90
C ASP A 65 -9.05 8.72 -16.62
N ASN A 66 -10.02 9.56 -16.31
CA ASN A 66 -10.05 10.94 -16.75
C ASN A 66 -9.00 11.69 -15.93
N LEU A 67 -7.75 11.67 -16.40
CA LEU A 67 -6.64 12.39 -15.79
C LEU A 67 -6.89 13.91 -15.88
N SER A 68 -7.43 14.44 -14.80
CA SER A 68 -7.46 15.86 -14.50
C SER A 68 -6.04 16.40 -14.40
N GLN A 69 -5.59 17.14 -15.41
CA GLN A 69 -4.40 17.97 -15.30
C GLN A 69 -4.75 19.21 -14.47
N SER A 70 -4.54 19.15 -13.15
CA SER A 70 -4.50 20.34 -12.30
C SER A 70 -3.05 20.75 -12.05
N SER A 71 -2.72 21.92 -12.59
CA SER A 71 -1.45 22.62 -12.44
C SER A 71 -1.23 23.05 -10.99
N HIS A 72 -0.04 22.73 -10.46
CA HIS A 72 0.55 23.12 -9.17
C HIS A 72 0.32 22.20 -7.96
N GLY A 73 0.24 20.90 -8.17
CA GLY A 73 0.49 19.90 -7.13
C GLY A 73 1.03 18.63 -7.76
N GLY A 74 2.32 18.37 -7.64
CA GLY A 74 2.85 17.07 -8.06
C GLY A 74 2.26 16.00 -7.15
N GLU A 75 1.60 15.01 -7.73
CA GLU A 75 1.06 13.89 -6.98
C GLU A 75 2.18 13.19 -6.21
N MET A 76 1.95 12.93 -4.93
CA MET A 76 2.86 12.12 -4.12
C MET A 76 2.82 10.69 -4.62
N TYR A 77 3.98 10.16 -4.99
CA TYR A 77 4.13 8.77 -5.40
C TYR A 77 4.56 7.91 -4.21
N HIS A 78 3.88 6.79 -4.03
CA HIS A 78 4.15 5.79 -2.99
C HIS A 78 4.27 4.42 -3.64
N ASP A 79 5.34 3.70 -3.32
CA ASP A 79 5.54 2.33 -3.78
C ASP A 79 6.10 1.47 -2.65
N ILE A 80 5.87 0.16 -2.74
CA ILE A 80 6.38 -0.81 -1.78
C ILE A 80 7.64 -1.46 -2.34
N ILE A 81 8.74 -1.31 -1.61
CA ILE A 81 10.02 -1.92 -1.95
C ILE A 81 10.21 -3.19 -1.12
N SER A 82 10.55 -4.30 -1.78
CA SER A 82 10.96 -5.53 -1.09
C SER A 82 12.47 -5.49 -0.79
N TYR A 83 12.84 -5.83 0.44
CA TYR A 83 14.23 -5.87 0.91
C TYR A 83 14.40 -7.01 1.93
N LYS A 84 15.62 -7.22 2.46
CA LYS A 84 15.89 -8.36 3.34
C LYS A 84 15.06 -8.36 4.64
N GLY A 85 14.73 -7.18 5.16
CA GLY A 85 13.88 -7.00 6.34
C GLY A 85 12.37 -7.11 6.06
N GLY A 86 11.96 -7.28 4.79
CA GLY A 86 10.56 -7.45 4.41
C GLY A 86 10.09 -6.41 3.39
N ARG A 87 9.13 -5.56 3.78
CA ARG A 87 8.53 -4.54 2.92
C ARG A 87 8.83 -3.15 3.51
N ALA A 88 9.27 -2.24 2.65
CA ALA A 88 9.55 -0.86 2.99
C ALA A 88 8.64 0.07 2.17
N ASP A 89 8.28 1.20 2.76
CA ASP A 89 7.47 2.23 2.10
C ASP A 89 8.40 3.26 1.45
N GLY A 90 8.36 3.33 0.12
CA GLY A 90 9.10 4.30 -0.68
C GLY A 90 8.21 5.47 -1.07
N TYR A 91 8.71 6.69 -0.86
CA TYR A 91 7.97 7.91 -1.12
C TYR A 91 8.75 8.85 -2.04
N VAL A 92 8.05 9.46 -2.99
CA VAL A 92 8.55 10.54 -3.84
C VAL A 92 7.53 11.67 -3.77
N ILE A 93 7.93 12.81 -3.20
CA ILE A 93 7.10 14.00 -3.08
C ILE A 93 7.70 15.08 -3.98
N PRO A 94 7.07 15.44 -5.11
CA PRO A 94 7.55 16.52 -5.96
C PRO A 94 7.37 17.87 -5.27
N LEU A 95 8.48 18.59 -5.02
CA LEU A 95 8.47 19.91 -4.38
C LEU A 95 8.66 21.06 -5.38
N GLY A 96 8.53 20.79 -6.68
CA GLY A 96 8.81 21.73 -7.75
C GLY A 96 10.17 21.45 -8.41
N PRO A 97 11.24 22.20 -8.10
CA PRO A 97 12.54 22.02 -8.75
C PRO A 97 13.33 20.81 -8.21
N ALA A 98 12.85 20.16 -7.15
CA ALA A 98 13.47 19.00 -6.53
C ALA A 98 12.40 18.02 -6.03
N ASN A 99 12.80 16.76 -5.87
CA ASN A 99 11.96 15.72 -5.28
C ASN A 99 12.49 15.36 -3.88
N LEU A 100 11.57 15.25 -2.93
CA LEU A 100 11.87 14.66 -1.63
C LEU A 100 11.65 13.15 -1.75
N VAL A 101 12.74 12.39 -1.67
CA VAL A 101 12.73 10.95 -1.89
C VAL A 101 13.28 10.24 -0.67
N PHE A 102 12.56 9.25 -0.17
CA PHE A 102 12.97 8.45 0.98
C PHE A 102 12.27 7.10 1.01
N VAL A 103 12.88 6.15 1.72
CA VAL A 103 12.34 4.82 1.95
C VAL A 103 12.39 4.54 3.45
N VAL A 104 11.26 4.08 4.00
CA VAL A 104 11.10 3.73 5.41
C VAL A 104 11.06 2.20 5.51
N GLY A 105 12.10 1.64 6.13
CA GLY A 105 12.17 0.23 6.49
C GLY A 105 11.60 -0.03 7.88
N GLU A 106 11.82 -1.24 8.40
CA GLU A 106 11.22 -1.67 9.67
C GLU A 106 11.84 -0.94 10.86
N ARG A 107 13.16 -0.73 10.85
CA ARG A 107 13.90 -0.12 11.97
C ARG A 107 14.39 1.30 11.69
N GLY A 108 14.27 1.80 10.46
CA GLY A 108 14.77 3.13 10.12
C GLY A 108 14.47 3.59 8.71
N MET A 109 15.20 4.60 8.22
CA MET A 109 14.98 5.15 6.89
C MET A 109 16.28 5.49 6.14
N ILE A 110 16.19 5.46 4.82
CA ILE A 110 17.16 6.11 3.94
C ILE A 110 16.49 7.29 3.23
N GLY A 111 17.18 8.42 3.12
CA GLY A 111 16.62 9.65 2.56
C GLY A 111 17.58 10.39 1.64
N CYS A 112 17.02 11.18 0.73
CA CYS A 112 17.81 12.06 -0.12
C CYS A 112 18.48 13.19 0.69
N GLY A 113 19.25 14.04 0.00
CA GLY A 113 20.04 15.08 0.65
C GLY A 113 19.25 16.13 1.44
N ALA A 114 17.93 16.19 1.27
CA ALA A 114 17.05 17.11 1.99
C ALA A 114 16.77 16.69 3.45
N PHE A 115 17.04 15.44 3.83
CA PHE A 115 16.85 14.97 5.21
C PHE A 115 18.01 15.38 6.12
N ASP A 116 17.66 15.89 7.30
CA ASP A 116 18.61 16.16 8.37
C ASP A 116 18.75 14.93 9.28
N VAL A 117 19.75 14.11 8.97
CA VAL A 117 20.05 12.87 9.71
C VAL A 117 20.56 13.14 11.13
N ALA A 118 21.16 14.31 11.38
CA ALA A 118 21.59 14.68 12.73
C ALA A 118 20.39 15.04 13.61
N ALA A 119 19.37 15.71 13.04
CA ALA A 119 18.12 15.95 13.75
C ALA A 119 17.42 14.63 14.14
N LEU A 120 17.39 13.65 13.23
CA LEU A 120 16.80 12.32 13.49
C LEU A 120 17.55 11.52 14.58
N ASP A 121 18.86 11.74 14.72
CA ASP A 121 19.65 11.14 15.80
C ASP A 121 19.19 11.60 17.19
N GLY A 122 18.77 12.88 17.30
CA GLY A 122 18.21 13.43 18.54
C GLY A 122 16.92 12.75 19.00
N PHE A 123 16.21 12.08 18.09
CA PHE A 123 15.03 11.26 18.39
C PHE A 123 15.37 9.76 18.55
N GLY A 124 16.65 9.39 18.41
CA GLY A 124 17.08 7.99 18.38
C GLY A 124 16.56 7.21 17.17
N TYR A 125 16.16 7.90 16.10
CA TYR A 125 15.60 7.26 14.90
C TYR A 125 16.72 6.91 13.91
N PRO A 126 16.97 5.63 13.60
CA PRO A 126 18.01 5.22 12.66
C PRO A 126 17.78 5.80 11.26
N ALA A 127 18.72 6.60 10.78
CA ALA A 127 18.60 7.24 9.48
C ALA A 127 19.94 7.36 8.75
N ALA A 128 19.88 7.23 7.42
CA ALA A 128 21.01 7.48 6.53
C ALA A 128 20.64 8.43 5.39
N LYS A 129 21.59 9.31 5.05
CA LYS A 129 21.50 10.28 3.96
C LYS A 129 22.28 9.77 2.77
N MET A 130 21.59 9.68 1.65
CA MET A 130 22.11 9.17 0.39
C MET A 130 22.69 10.31 -0.45
N LYS A 131 23.78 10.03 -1.16
CA LYS A 131 24.26 10.82 -2.30
C LYS A 131 23.96 10.07 -3.59
N PRO A 132 23.59 10.79 -4.68
CA PRO A 132 23.46 10.16 -5.99
C PRO A 132 24.82 9.65 -6.47
N THR A 133 24.84 8.49 -7.10
CA THR A 133 26.01 7.96 -7.83
C THR A 133 26.04 8.45 -9.27
N GLN A 134 24.88 8.83 -9.81
CA GLN A 134 24.72 9.37 -11.15
C GLN A 134 23.89 10.67 -11.10
N GLY A 135 24.30 11.67 -11.88
CA GLY A 135 23.58 12.94 -11.98
C GLY A 135 23.71 13.87 -10.76
N PRO A 136 22.99 15.00 -10.77
CA PRO A 136 23.14 16.05 -9.77
C PRO A 136 22.37 15.80 -8.46
N SER A 137 21.31 14.98 -8.50
CA SER A 137 20.39 14.78 -7.37
C SER A 137 19.63 13.46 -7.50
N ILE A 138 19.15 12.94 -6.37
CA ILE A 138 18.26 11.78 -6.30
C ILE A 138 16.84 12.24 -6.67
N ALA A 139 16.33 11.80 -7.82
CA ALA A 139 15.02 12.24 -8.33
C ALA A 139 13.90 11.21 -8.07
N ASN A 140 14.24 9.92 -7.97
CA ASN A 140 13.29 8.83 -7.80
C ASN A 140 13.83 7.73 -6.85
N LEU A 141 13.00 6.72 -6.57
CA LEU A 141 13.38 5.61 -5.68
C LEU A 141 14.55 4.80 -6.22
N GLU A 142 14.66 4.61 -7.53
CA GLU A 142 15.76 3.87 -8.15
C GLU A 142 17.11 4.56 -7.89
N ASP A 143 17.17 5.88 -8.09
CA ASP A 143 18.34 6.70 -7.78
C ASP A 143 18.73 6.61 -6.30
N LEU A 144 17.75 6.52 -5.40
CA LEU A 144 17.98 6.40 -3.96
C LEU A 144 18.59 5.03 -3.63
N MET A 145 18.04 3.96 -4.22
CA MET A 145 18.49 2.59 -3.98
C MET A 145 19.86 2.28 -4.59
N MET A 146 20.19 2.90 -5.72
CA MET A 146 21.52 2.84 -6.36
C MET A 146 22.51 3.87 -5.80
N GLY A 147 22.02 4.85 -5.04
CA GLY A 147 22.84 5.85 -4.37
C GLY A 147 23.74 5.24 -3.30
N GLU A 148 24.67 6.04 -2.80
CA GLU A 148 25.59 5.64 -1.74
C GLU A 148 25.30 6.39 -0.44
N VAL A 149 25.46 5.74 0.69
CA VAL A 149 25.37 6.38 2.01
C VAL A 149 26.49 7.41 2.11
N LYS A 150 26.12 8.68 2.25
CA LYS A 150 27.05 9.78 2.51
C LYS A 150 27.26 9.99 4.01
N VAL A 151 26.18 9.86 4.79
CA VAL A 151 26.16 10.05 6.25
C VAL A 151 25.14 9.09 6.83
N ALA A 152 25.48 8.45 7.95
CA ALA A 152 24.55 7.70 8.79
C ALA A 152 24.66 8.24 10.22
N ASN A 153 23.53 8.32 10.94
CA ASN A 153 23.56 8.73 12.35
C ASN A 153 24.01 7.59 13.27
N ALA A 154 24.24 7.90 14.55
CA ALA A 154 24.76 6.94 15.51
C ALA A 154 23.82 5.72 15.66
N ALA A 155 22.50 5.97 15.66
CA ALA A 155 21.51 4.90 15.71
C ALA A 155 21.57 3.95 14.49
N ALA A 156 21.76 4.47 13.29
CA ALA A 156 21.93 3.66 12.08
C ALA A 156 23.27 2.92 12.05
N VAL A 157 24.37 3.58 12.47
CA VAL A 157 25.69 2.94 12.57
C VAL A 157 25.67 1.78 13.57
N ALA A 158 24.94 1.90 14.68
CA ALA A 158 24.76 0.81 15.64
C ALA A 158 24.05 -0.42 15.05
N LEU A 159 23.27 -0.26 13.97
CA LEU A 159 22.64 -1.36 13.22
C LEU A 159 23.52 -1.93 12.09
N GLY A 160 24.70 -1.34 11.88
CA GLY A 160 25.67 -1.78 10.88
C GLY A 160 25.62 -1.01 9.56
N VAL A 161 24.94 0.15 9.51
CA VAL A 161 24.99 1.02 8.33
C VAL A 161 26.34 1.75 8.27
N GLU A 162 27.03 1.67 7.14
CA GLU A 162 28.32 2.31 6.92
C GLU A 162 28.30 3.28 5.73
N VAL A 163 29.17 4.28 5.78
CA VAL A 163 29.38 5.21 4.66
C VAL A 163 29.93 4.45 3.45
N GLY A 164 29.35 4.70 2.29
CA GLY A 164 29.71 4.02 1.03
C GLY A 164 28.86 2.79 0.70
N MET A 165 28.03 2.29 1.63
CA MET A 165 27.02 1.27 1.30
C MET A 165 26.03 1.79 0.26
N SER A 166 25.56 0.92 -0.62
CA SER A 166 24.43 1.24 -1.50
C SER A 166 23.14 1.44 -0.69
N GLY A 167 22.15 2.14 -1.26
CA GLY A 167 20.84 2.31 -0.61
C GLY A 167 20.17 0.98 -0.29
N LYS A 168 20.32 -0.01 -1.18
CA LYS A 168 19.83 -1.37 -0.94
C LYS A 168 20.51 -2.05 0.24
N GLU A 169 21.83 -1.99 0.32
CA GLU A 169 22.58 -2.58 1.45
C GLU A 169 22.22 -1.87 2.75
N ALA A 170 22.19 -0.54 2.76
CA ALA A 170 21.83 0.23 3.95
C ALA A 170 20.42 -0.09 4.45
N LEU A 171 19.44 -0.25 3.54
CA LEU A 171 18.07 -0.61 3.90
C LEU A 171 17.98 -2.00 4.54
N ASP A 172 18.83 -2.95 4.16
CA ASP A 172 18.86 -4.28 4.81
C ASP A 172 19.27 -4.22 6.30
N HIS A 173 19.88 -3.12 6.73
CA HIS A 173 20.22 -2.83 8.13
C HIS A 173 19.19 -1.96 8.85
N LEU A 174 18.21 -1.39 8.13
CA LEU A 174 17.18 -0.49 8.65
C LEU A 174 15.81 -1.14 8.51
#